data_AF-A0A359BI76-F1
#
_entry.id   AF-A0A359BI76-F1
#
_cell.length_a   1.000
_cell.length_b   1.000
_cell.length_c   1.000
_cell.angle_alpha   90.00
_cell.angle_beta   90.00
_cell.angle_gamma   90.00
#
_symmetry.space_group_name_H-M   'P 1'
#
loop_
_entity.id
_entity.type
_entity.pdbx_description
1 polymer ?
#
loop_
_entity_poly.entity_id
_entity_poly.type
_entity_poly.pdbx_seq_one_letter_code
_entity_poly.pdbx_strand_id
1 'polypeptide(L)'
;RAQYSIERYNHLTEAPENTESLIKQLRFRHGKRQIDEWVQFIAKKQWTELAESLLEHHYDPAYKHSQKRFHVKQLLELKSPGLLIDGSALDLFITKQT
;
A
#
# COMPACT_ATOMS: atom_id res chain seq x y z
N ARG A 1 8.80 2.54 3.53
CA ARG A 1 7.37 2.30 3.15
C ARG A 1 6.63 1.60 4.29
N ALA A 2 7.09 0.42 4.72
CA ALA A 2 6.48 -0.30 5.84
C ALA A 2 6.42 0.51 7.14
N GLN A 3 7.53 1.13 7.57
CA GLN A 3 7.57 2.01 8.75
C GLN A 3 6.50 3.13 8.70
N TYR A 4 6.46 3.88 7.59
CA TYR A 4 5.43 4.91 7.37
C TYR A 4 4.00 4.36 7.43
N SER A 5 3.75 3.17 6.88
CA SER A 5 2.43 2.52 6.99
C SER A 5 2.07 2.21 8.45
N ILE A 6 3.01 1.71 9.24
CA ILE A 6 2.76 1.36 10.65
C ILE A 6 2.44 2.61 11.45
N GLU A 7 3.24 3.67 11.28
CA GLU A 7 3.02 4.96 11.95
C GLU A 7 1.64 5.54 11.61
N ARG A 8 1.24 5.49 10.33
CA ARG A 8 -0.03 6.08 9.87
C ARG A 8 -1.26 5.23 10.19
N TYR A 9 -1.08 3.93 10.37
CA TYR A 9 -2.15 2.97 10.65
C TYR A 9 -1.96 2.28 12.01
N ASN A 10 -1.49 3.03 13.01
CA ASN A 10 -1.22 2.54 14.36
C ASN A 10 -2.40 1.78 15.01
N HIS A 11 -3.64 2.24 14.78
CA HIS A 11 -4.87 1.58 15.26
C HIS A 11 -5.01 0.11 14.81
N LEU A 12 -4.40 -0.29 13.68
CA LEU A 12 -4.39 -1.68 13.23
C LEU A 12 -3.39 -2.54 14.01
N THR A 13 -2.37 -1.92 14.61
CA THR A 13 -1.40 -2.61 15.47
C THR A 13 -1.84 -2.68 16.93
N GLU A 14 -2.74 -1.79 17.34
CA GLU A 14 -3.31 -1.73 18.69
C GLU A 14 -4.38 -2.82 18.94
N ALA A 15 -5.05 -3.29 17.89
CA ALA A 15 -6.06 -4.37 17.94
C ALA A 15 -5.69 -5.53 16.98
N PRO A 16 -4.77 -6.44 17.40
CA PRO A 16 -4.27 -7.52 16.55
C PRO A 16 -5.34 -8.43 15.97
N GLU A 17 -6.43 -8.68 16.71
CA GLU A 17 -7.56 -9.51 16.30
C GLU A 17 -8.29 -8.97 15.06
N ASN A 18 -8.40 -7.64 14.95
CA ASN A 18 -8.99 -6.99 13.79
C ASN A 18 -8.11 -7.19 12.57
N THR A 19 -6.80 -7.01 12.73
CA THR A 19 -5.82 -7.22 11.66
C THR A 19 -5.76 -8.68 11.24
N GLU A 20 -5.84 -9.62 12.17
CA GLU A 20 -5.90 -11.05 11.86
C GLU A 20 -7.16 -11.40 11.03
N SER A 21 -8.31 -10.83 11.39
CA SER A 21 -9.55 -11.01 10.63
C SER A 21 -9.43 -10.49 9.19
N LEU A 22 -8.83 -9.31 9.00
CA LEU A 22 -8.56 -8.75 7.68
C LEU A 22 -7.61 -9.63 6.87
N ILE A 23 -6.54 -10.14 7.49
CA ILE A 23 -5.57 -11.01 6.84
C ILE A 23 -6.20 -12.33 6.41
N LYS A 24 -7.07 -12.93 7.23
CA LYS A 24 -7.83 -14.13 6.85
C LYS A 24 -8.78 -13.91 5.68
N GLN A 25 -9.21 -12.68 5.42
CA GLN A 25 -10.01 -12.40 4.23
C GLN A 25 -9.17 -12.47 2.95
N LEU A 26 -7.84 -12.41 3.00
CA LEU A 26 -6.98 -12.45 1.81
C LEU A 26 -6.78 -13.86 1.22
N ARG A 27 -7.32 -14.91 1.87
CA ARG A 27 -7.22 -16.33 1.45
C ARG A 27 -7.69 -16.62 0.02
N PHE A 28 -8.55 -15.79 -0.56
CA PHE A 28 -9.01 -15.96 -1.94
C PHE A 28 -7.96 -15.57 -2.99
N ARG A 29 -6.93 -14.82 -2.61
CA ARG A 29 -5.83 -14.39 -3.50
C ARG A 29 -4.49 -15.01 -3.17
N HIS A 30 -4.33 -15.55 -1.97
CA HIS A 30 -3.06 -16.05 -1.46
C HIS A 30 -3.18 -17.46 -0.93
N GLY A 31 -2.12 -18.25 -1.11
CA GLY A 31 -2.06 -19.62 -0.61
C GLY A 31 -2.05 -19.70 0.92
N LYS A 32 -2.47 -20.84 1.46
CA LYS A 32 -2.57 -21.09 2.91
C LYS A 32 -1.26 -20.76 3.65
N ARG A 33 -0.11 -21.16 3.12
CA ARG A 33 1.21 -20.91 3.74
C ARG A 33 1.48 -19.41 3.96
N GLN A 34 1.16 -18.57 2.98
CA GLN A 34 1.37 -17.12 3.08
C GLN A 34 0.46 -16.49 4.15
N ILE A 35 -0.80 -16.93 4.19
CA ILE A 35 -1.75 -16.48 5.20
C ILE A 35 -1.29 -16.90 6.60
N ASP A 36 -0.86 -18.14 6.77
CA ASP A 36 -0.39 -18.66 8.06
C ASP A 36 0.84 -17.88 8.54
N GLU A 37 1.77 -17.53 7.64
CA GLU A 37 2.94 -16.68 7.94
C GLU A 37 2.52 -15.27 8.40
N TRP A 38 1.60 -14.61 7.70
CA TRP A 38 1.09 -13.30 8.12
C TRP A 38 0.38 -13.34 9.47
N VAL A 39 -0.40 -14.39 9.74
CA VAL A 39 -1.02 -14.60 11.05
C VAL A 39 0.05 -14.79 12.14
N GLN A 40 1.16 -15.49 11.85
CA GLN A 40 2.27 -15.62 12.78
C GLN A 40 2.95 -14.29 13.08
N PHE A 41 3.13 -13.41 12.08
CA PHE A 41 3.67 -12.07 12.32
C PHE A 41 2.78 -11.26 13.26
N ILE A 42 1.45 -11.33 13.09
CA ILE A 42 0.48 -10.66 13.99
C ILE A 42 0.61 -11.21 15.41
N ALA A 43 0.63 -12.53 15.57
CA ALA A 43 0.76 -13.18 16.87
C ALA A 43 2.04 -12.78 17.62
N LYS A 44 3.13 -12.56 16.87
CA LYS A 44 4.43 -12.10 17.39
C LYS A 44 4.58 -10.58 17.43
N LYS A 45 3.55 -9.81 17.03
CA LYS A 45 3.59 -8.35 16.88
C LYS A 45 4.72 -7.83 15.97
N GLN A 46 5.10 -8.63 14.98
CA GLN A 46 6.09 -8.33 13.95
C GLN A 46 5.46 -7.49 12.83
N TRP A 47 5.05 -6.26 13.19
CA TRP A 47 4.28 -5.39 12.31
C TRP A 47 5.07 -4.92 11.08
N THR A 48 6.38 -4.73 11.24
CA THR A 48 7.28 -4.33 10.15
C THR A 48 7.33 -5.42 9.09
N GLU A 49 7.56 -6.66 9.51
CA GLU A 49 7.66 -7.83 8.64
C GLU A 49 6.32 -8.12 7.95
N LEU A 50 5.21 -7.97 8.68
CA LEU A 50 3.87 -8.04 8.09
C LEU A 50 3.67 -6.98 7.01
N ALA A 51 3.99 -5.72 7.30
CA ALA A 51 3.80 -4.60 6.37
C ALA A 51 4.69 -4.73 5.13
N GLU A 52 5.96 -5.14 5.29
CA GLU A 52 6.87 -5.39 4.18
C GLU A 52 6.33 -6.48 3.26
N SER A 53 5.95 -7.62 3.84
CA SER A 53 5.44 -8.77 3.07
C SER A 53 4.12 -8.45 2.36
N LEU A 54 3.20 -7.71 3.00
CA LEU A 54 1.96 -7.26 2.36
C LEU A 54 2.21 -6.31 1.18
N LEU A 55 3.14 -5.37 1.33
CA LEU A 55 3.49 -4.45 0.24
C LEU A 55 4.05 -5.21 -0.96
N GLU A 56 4.98 -6.13 -0.73
CA GLU A 56 5.65 -6.87 -1.80
C GLU A 56 4.73 -7.87 -2.49
N HIS A 57 3.94 -8.64 -1.73
CA HIS A 57 3.22 -9.79 -2.27
C HIS A 57 1.76 -9.50 -2.59
N HIS A 58 1.14 -8.52 -1.93
CA HIS A 58 -0.27 -8.20 -2.13
C HIS A 58 -0.47 -6.87 -2.85
N TYR A 59 0.15 -5.81 -2.34
CA TYR A 59 -0.16 -4.44 -2.79
C TYR A 59 0.54 -4.06 -4.10
N ASP A 60 1.86 -4.28 -4.21
CA ASP A 60 2.63 -3.93 -5.40
C ASP A 60 2.21 -4.72 -6.66
N PRO A 61 1.92 -6.03 -6.59
CA PRO A 61 1.40 -6.77 -7.73
C PRO A 61 0.01 -6.28 -8.15
N ALA A 62 -0.89 -6.04 -7.19
CA ALA A 62 -2.23 -5.50 -7.48
C ALA A 62 -2.15 -4.12 -8.16
N TYR A 63 -1.22 -3.28 -7.71
CA TYR A 63 -0.96 -1.98 -8.32
C TYR A 63 -0.45 -2.10 -9.75
N LYS A 64 0.54 -2.97 -10.01
CA LYS A 64 1.05 -3.24 -11.37
C LYS A 64 -0.05 -3.75 -12.31
N HIS A 65 -0.92 -4.64 -11.82
CA HIS A 65 -2.08 -5.12 -12.60
C HIS A 65 -3.07 -4.00 -12.93
N SER A 66 -3.37 -3.13 -11.96
CA SER A 66 -4.20 -1.95 -12.19
C SER A 66 -3.58 -1.02 -13.23
N GLN A 67 -2.28 -0.74 -13.13
CA GLN A 67 -1.55 0.09 -14.10
C GLN A 67 -1.60 -0.49 -15.52
N LYS A 68 -1.54 -1.82 -15.71
CA LYS A 68 -1.69 -2.39 -17.07
C LYS A 68 -3.06 -2.10 -17.70
N ARG A 69 -4.11 -1.93 -16.88
CA ARG A 69 -5.46 -1.61 -17.36
C ARG A 69 -5.59 -0.16 -17.82
N PHE A 70 -4.90 0.76 -17.15
CA PHE A 70 -4.81 2.15 -17.57
C PHE A 70 -3.63 2.27 -18.51
N HIS A 71 -3.80 2.28 -19.83
CA HIS A 71 -2.69 2.44 -20.81
C HIS A 71 -1.74 3.59 -20.41
N VAL A 72 -0.73 3.29 -19.58
CA VAL A 72 0.10 4.32 -18.95
C VAL A 72 0.94 4.91 -20.07
N LYS A 73 0.54 6.09 -20.55
CA LYS A 73 1.20 6.74 -21.68
C LYS A 73 2.58 7.27 -21.31
N GLN A 74 2.81 7.56 -20.02
CA GLN A 74 4.05 8.14 -19.53
C GLN A 74 4.27 7.78 -18.06
N LEU A 75 5.47 7.29 -17.74
CA LEU A 75 5.94 7.12 -16.38
C LEU A 75 6.88 8.28 -16.06
N LEU A 76 6.56 9.07 -15.04
CA LEU A 76 7.35 10.22 -14.62
C LEU A 76 7.97 9.92 -13.25
N GLU A 77 9.29 9.92 -13.19
CA GLU A 77 10.00 9.83 -11.92
C GLU A 77 9.99 11.20 -11.24
N LEU A 78 9.38 11.26 -10.07
CA LEU A 78 9.42 12.46 -9.22
C LEU A 78 10.77 12.51 -8.51
N LYS A 79 11.59 13.52 -8.82
CA LYS A 79 12.87 13.75 -8.13
C LYS A 79 12.70 14.17 -6.66
N SER A 80 11.55 14.73 -6.31
CA SER A 80 11.16 14.99 -4.92
C SER A 80 9.64 15.14 -4.83
N PRO A 81 9.00 14.52 -3.81
CA PRO A 81 7.60 14.82 -3.51
C PRO A 81 7.48 16.27 -3.03
N GLY A 82 6.55 17.03 -3.59
CA GLY A 82 6.13 18.32 -3.02
C GLY A 82 6.96 19.56 -3.38
N LEU A 83 7.98 19.45 -4.24
CA LEU A 83 8.65 20.64 -4.78
C LEU A 83 8.00 21.04 -6.11
N LEU A 84 7.15 22.07 -6.09
CA LEU A 84 6.70 22.72 -7.31
C LEU A 84 7.91 23.51 -7.85
N ILE A 85 8.47 23.09 -8.98
CA ILE A 85 9.70 23.67 -9.54
C ILE A 85 9.48 25.11 -10.02
N ASP A 86 8.23 25.48 -10.27
CA ASP A 86 7.76 26.86 -10.26
C ASP A 86 6.25 26.85 -9.98
N GLY A 87 5.71 27.98 -9.55
CA GLY A 87 4.27 28.13 -9.30
C GLY A 87 3.37 27.97 -10.54
N SER A 88 3.90 27.60 -11.71
CA SER A 88 3.11 27.44 -12.95
C SER A 88 2.37 26.10 -13.02
N ALA A 89 2.82 25.09 -12.27
CA ALA A 89 2.26 23.74 -12.37
C ALA A 89 0.84 23.61 -11.78
N LEU A 90 0.39 24.53 -10.91
CA LEU A 90 -0.96 24.47 -10.34
C LEU A 90 -2.06 24.90 -11.32
N ASP A 91 -1.75 25.79 -12.26
CA ASP A 91 -2.74 26.36 -13.19
C ASP A 91 -3.24 25.33 -14.22
N LEU A 92 -2.52 24.22 -14.42
CA LEU A 92 -2.90 23.17 -15.38
C LEU A 92 -3.89 22.14 -14.83
N PHE A 93 -4.04 22.01 -13.50
CA PHE A 93 -4.81 20.93 -12.89
C PHE A 93 -6.16 21.36 -12.29
N ILE A 94 -6.49 22.65 -12.32
CA ILE A 94 -7.79 23.16 -11.84
C ILE A 94 -8.47 24.01 -12.92
N THR A 95 -8.72 23.46 -14.10
CA THR A 95 -9.89 23.89 -14.87
C THR A 95 -11.10 23.11 -14.36
N LYS A 96 -11.81 23.67 -13.38
CA LYS A 96 -13.19 23.26 -13.10
C LYS A 96 -13.98 23.44 -14.39
N GLN A 97 -14.41 22.34 -15.01
CA GLN A 97 -15.52 22.41 -15.94
C GLN A 97 -16.75 22.89 -15.15
N THR A 98 -17.26 24.05 -15.54
CA THR A 98 -18.56 24.57 -15.10
C THR A 98 -19.60 24.12 -16.11
#